data_AF-A0AAQ4EY60-F1
#
_entry.id   AF-A0AAQ4EY60-F1
#
_cell.length_a   1.000
_cell.length_b   1.000
_cell.length_c   1.000
_cell.angle_alpha   90.00
_cell.angle_beta   90.00
_cell.angle_gamma   90.00
#
_symmetry.space_group_name_H-M   'P 1'
#
loop_
_entity.id
_entity.type
_entity.pdbx_description
1 polymer ?
#
loop_
_entity_poly.entity_id
_entity_poly.type
_entity_poly.pdbx_seq_one_letter_code
_entity_poly.pdbx_strand_id
1 'polypeptide(L)'
;MRRLFLALHFDCIVATNLKADEMKALLKWAAKECDKEKDDCLVLVLMCHGKENYIYGTDYEPLHLYNDVYEQFSKDNCPELKGKPKLFFVQASRRGQHSVCFSKRHQQFRLSRFDHPYVCALSQALYICSRALVVKSGKWYYCRSVP
;
A
#
# COMPACT_ATOMS: atom_id res chain seq x y z
N MET A 1 -6.94 -1.50 9.08
CA MET A 1 -5.54 -1.05 9.05
C MET A 1 -5.29 0.20 9.90
N ARG A 2 -5.97 1.34 9.68
CA ARG A 2 -5.71 2.60 10.43
C ARG A 2 -5.59 2.47 11.96
N ARG A 3 -6.53 1.79 12.63
CA ARG A 3 -6.50 1.63 14.11
C ARG A 3 -5.23 0.96 14.63
N LEU A 4 -4.71 -0.04 13.89
CA LEU A 4 -3.47 -0.74 14.25
C LEU A 4 -2.28 0.22 14.19
N PHE A 5 -2.13 0.96 13.09
CA PHE A 5 -1.01 1.87 12.92
C PHE A 5 -1.07 3.07 13.88
N LEU A 6 -2.26 3.61 14.16
CA LEU A 6 -2.43 4.60 15.24
C LEU A 6 -2.02 4.04 16.61
N ALA A 7 -2.35 2.78 16.92
CA ALA A 7 -1.95 2.12 18.16
C ALA A 7 -0.43 1.87 18.22
N LEU A 8 0.22 1.75 17.07
CA LEU A 8 1.69 1.70 16.93
C LEU A 8 2.32 3.11 16.85
N HIS A 9 1.56 4.16 17.17
CA HIS A 9 2.02 5.56 17.19
C HIS A 9 2.45 6.11 15.82
N PHE A 10 1.83 5.63 14.74
CA PHE A 10 1.97 6.23 13.41
C PHE A 10 0.97 7.34 13.16
N ASP A 11 1.45 8.42 12.54
CA ASP A 11 0.59 9.39 11.88
C ASP A 11 0.15 8.78 10.53
N CYS A 12 -1.16 8.62 10.37
CA CYS A 12 -1.74 7.89 9.25
C CYS A 12 -2.53 8.81 8.33
N ILE A 13 -2.10 8.91 7.07
CA ILE A 13 -2.85 9.49 5.96
C ILE A 13 -3.62 8.38 5.26
N VAL A 14 -4.92 8.57 5.07
CA VAL A 14 -5.79 7.60 4.39
C VAL A 14 -6.47 8.29 3.23
N ALA A 15 -6.27 7.76 2.03
CA ALA A 15 -6.94 8.22 0.83
C ALA A 15 -7.66 7.05 0.15
N THR A 16 -8.81 7.32 -0.45
CA THR A 16 -9.67 6.31 -1.06
C THR A 16 -10.16 6.79 -2.41
N ASN A 17 -10.43 5.85 -3.33
CA ASN A 17 -11.01 6.15 -4.64
C ASN A 17 -10.21 7.18 -5.45
N LEU A 18 -8.88 7.01 -5.51
CA LEU A 18 -7.99 7.89 -6.25
C LEU A 18 -7.82 7.43 -7.70
N LYS A 19 -7.74 8.38 -8.62
CA LYS A 19 -7.22 8.17 -9.99
C LYS A 19 -5.72 7.89 -9.95
N ALA A 20 -5.18 7.34 -11.05
CA ALA A 20 -3.77 6.99 -11.10
C ALA A 20 -2.84 8.20 -10.86
N ASP A 21 -3.13 9.34 -11.48
CA ASP A 21 -2.33 10.56 -11.31
C ASP A 21 -2.44 11.14 -9.89
N GLU A 22 -3.60 11.02 -9.25
CA GLU A 22 -3.81 11.45 -7.85
C GLU A 22 -3.01 10.58 -6.89
N MET A 23 -2.94 9.26 -7.13
CA MET A 23 -2.07 8.36 -6.37
C MET A 23 -0.61 8.74 -6.53
N LYS A 24 -0.13 8.99 -7.76
CA LYS A 24 1.25 9.41 -8.02
C LYS A 24 1.58 10.74 -7.34
N ALA A 25 0.66 11.71 -7.40
CA ALA A 25 0.82 13.00 -6.73
C ALA A 25 0.90 12.84 -5.21
N LEU A 26 0.04 12.01 -4.62
CA LEU A 26 0.04 11.75 -3.18
C LEU A 26 1.33 11.06 -2.72
N LEU A 27 1.83 10.07 -3.48
CA LEU A 27 3.09 9.39 -3.18
C LEU A 27 4.29 10.35 -3.24
N LYS A 28 4.34 11.20 -4.28
CA LYS A 28 5.36 12.25 -4.41
C LYS A 28 5.31 13.27 -3.27
N TRP A 29 4.11 13.70 -2.90
CA TRP A 29 3.93 14.61 -1.78
C TRP A 29 4.38 13.97 -0.47
N ALA A 30 3.96 12.73 -0.18
CA ALA A 30 4.36 12.02 1.02
C ALA A 30 5.88 11.81 1.13
N ALA A 31 6.56 11.53 0.01
CA ALA A 31 8.02 11.44 -0.01
C ALA A 31 8.70 12.77 0.35
N LYS A 32 8.11 13.92 -0.01
CA LYS A 32 8.62 15.26 0.30
C LYS A 32 8.33 15.70 1.74
N GLU A 33 7.23 15.24 2.32
CA GLU A 33 6.87 15.55 3.71
C GLU A 33 7.62 14.70 4.74
N CYS A 34 8.37 13.68 4.29
CA CYS A 34 9.20 12.88 5.19
C CYS A 34 10.23 13.77 5.89
N ASP A 35 10.37 13.59 7.20
CA ASP A 35 11.28 14.37 8.02
C ASP A 35 12.36 13.46 8.61
N LYS A 36 13.63 13.82 8.37
CA LYS A 36 14.79 13.02 8.78
C LYS A 36 14.88 12.84 10.30
N GLU A 37 14.43 13.79 11.11
CA GLU A 37 14.53 13.72 12.57
C GLU A 37 13.29 13.09 13.20
N LYS A 38 12.13 13.19 12.53
CA LYS A 38 10.84 12.75 13.09
C LYS A 38 10.40 11.37 12.64
N ASP A 39 10.80 10.93 11.45
CA ASP A 39 10.30 9.68 10.88
C ASP A 39 11.34 8.56 10.98
N ASP A 40 11.12 7.58 11.85
CA ASP A 40 12.04 6.44 12.00
C ASP A 40 11.84 5.33 10.95
N CYS A 41 10.65 5.25 10.35
CA CYS A 41 10.32 4.31 9.28
C CYS A 41 9.11 4.80 8.47
N LEU A 42 8.91 4.17 7.30
CA LEU A 42 7.73 4.37 6.46
C LEU A 42 6.93 3.08 6.36
N VAL A 43 5.61 3.18 6.46
CA VAL A 43 4.70 2.11 6.09
C VAL A 43 3.73 2.60 5.01
N LEU A 44 3.70 1.89 3.89
CA LEU A 44 2.77 2.12 2.80
C LEU A 44 1.87 0.89 2.61
N VAL A 45 0.56 1.08 2.69
CA VAL A 45 -0.43 0.03 2.45
C VAL A 45 -1.27 0.41 1.24
N LEU A 46 -1.20 -0.41 0.19
CA LEU A 46 -1.93 -0.25 -1.06
C LEU A 46 -2.98 -1.35 -1.17
N MET A 47 -4.26 -1.00 -1.19
CA MET A 47 -5.37 -1.93 -1.39
C MET A 47 -6.16 -1.52 -2.62
N CYS A 48 -6.02 -2.24 -3.72
CA CYS A 48 -6.56 -1.83 -5.02
C CYS A 48 -6.69 -3.02 -5.99
N HIS A 49 -7.29 -2.78 -7.14
CA HIS A 49 -7.13 -3.71 -8.26
C HIS A 49 -5.69 -3.69 -8.74
N GLY A 50 -5.21 -4.83 -9.22
CA GLY A 50 -3.85 -4.97 -9.70
C GLY A 50 -3.72 -6.07 -10.73
N LYS A 51 -2.51 -6.14 -11.28
CA LYS A 51 -1.96 -7.30 -11.97
C LYS A 51 -0.50 -7.44 -11.53
N GLU A 52 0.21 -8.40 -12.09
CA GLU A 52 1.64 -8.55 -11.83
C GLU A 52 2.38 -7.22 -12.05
N ASN A 53 3.06 -6.72 -11.01
CA ASN A 53 3.82 -5.46 -10.97
C ASN A 53 3.03 -4.14 -11.14
N TYR A 54 1.70 -4.19 -11.26
CA TYR A 54 0.89 -2.98 -11.41
C TYR A 54 -0.28 -2.91 -10.43
N ILE A 55 -0.60 -1.69 -10.05
CA ILE A 55 -1.84 -1.31 -9.38
C ILE A 55 -2.63 -0.35 -10.25
N TYR A 56 -3.92 -0.18 -9.99
CA TYR A 56 -4.79 0.65 -10.80
C TYR A 56 -5.52 1.68 -9.96
N GLY A 57 -5.65 2.89 -10.50
CA GLY A 57 -6.56 3.91 -9.98
C GLY A 57 -8.02 3.58 -10.30
N THR A 58 -8.94 4.46 -9.88
CA THR A 58 -10.39 4.31 -10.18
C THR A 58 -10.72 4.55 -11.65
N ASP A 59 -9.83 5.22 -12.37
CA ASP A 59 -9.86 5.45 -13.81
C ASP A 59 -9.35 4.25 -14.62
N TYR A 60 -8.96 3.15 -13.95
CA TYR A 60 -8.35 1.95 -14.57
C TYR A 60 -7.01 2.23 -15.27
N GLU A 61 -6.40 3.37 -14.99
CA GLU A 61 -5.04 3.67 -15.45
C GLU A 61 -4.00 2.98 -14.55
N PRO A 62 -2.92 2.43 -15.13
CA PRO A 62 -1.94 1.64 -14.39
C PRO A 62 -0.87 2.49 -13.71
N LEU A 63 -0.41 2.03 -12.54
CA LEU A 63 0.84 2.47 -11.91
C LEU A 63 1.76 1.27 -11.75
N HIS A 64 3.01 1.40 -12.18
CA HIS A 64 4.03 0.39 -11.99
C HIS A 64 4.56 0.46 -10.56
N LEU A 65 4.52 -0.66 -9.82
CA LEU A 65 4.91 -0.70 -8.40
C LEU A 65 6.34 -0.22 -8.16
N TYR A 66 7.30 -0.56 -9.02
CA TYR A 66 8.67 -0.07 -8.86
C TYR A 66 8.77 1.45 -9.14
N ASN A 67 8.59 1.84 -10.41
CA ASN A 67 8.80 3.22 -10.88
C ASN A 67 7.87 4.26 -10.23
N ASP A 68 6.59 3.95 -10.08
CA ASP A 68 5.60 4.94 -9.62
C ASP A 68 5.44 4.94 -8.08
N VAL A 69 5.83 3.86 -7.40
CA VAL A 69 5.61 3.72 -5.94
C VAL A 69 6.92 3.60 -5.17
N TYR A 70 7.67 2.51 -5.35
CA TYR A 70 8.85 2.22 -4.52
C TYR A 70 9.98 3.23 -4.77
N GLU A 71 10.17 3.61 -6.03
CA GLU A 71 11.21 4.56 -6.43
C GLU A 71 11.01 5.93 -5.79
N GLN A 72 9.77 6.34 -5.48
CA GLN A 72 9.50 7.62 -4.81
C GLN A 72 10.13 7.70 -3.41
N PHE A 73 10.34 6.55 -2.76
CA PHE A 73 10.95 6.45 -1.43
C PHE A 73 12.37 5.84 -1.47
N SER A 74 12.97 5.81 -2.66
CA SER A 74 14.38 5.44 -2.82
C SER A 74 15.29 6.40 -2.07
N LYS A 75 16.56 6.03 -1.90
CA LYS A 75 17.56 6.90 -1.27
C LYS A 75 17.75 8.23 -2.03
N ASP A 76 17.54 8.20 -3.35
CA ASP A 76 17.81 9.35 -4.21
C ASP A 76 16.58 10.28 -4.26
N ASN A 77 15.36 9.73 -4.20
CA ASN A 77 14.12 10.51 -4.26
C ASN A 77 13.56 10.89 -2.88
N CYS A 78 13.91 10.16 -1.82
CA CYS A 78 13.57 10.47 -0.44
C CYS A 78 14.79 10.23 0.48
N PRO A 79 15.77 11.15 0.48
CA PRO A 79 16.97 11.04 1.31
C PRO A 79 16.68 11.01 2.82
N GLU A 80 15.51 11.47 3.22
CA GLU A 80 15.09 11.64 4.62
C GLU A 80 14.82 10.28 5.28
N LEU A 81 14.50 9.28 4.45
CA LEU A 81 14.35 7.88 4.80
C LEU A 81 15.59 7.03 4.46
N LYS A 82 16.75 7.65 4.18
CA LYS A 82 18.00 6.92 3.92
C LYS A 82 18.44 6.15 5.18
N GLY A 83 18.67 4.85 5.00
CA GLY A 83 19.05 3.96 6.11
C GLY A 83 17.88 3.57 7.02
N LYS A 84 16.66 4.01 6.73
CA LYS A 84 15.46 3.72 7.51
C LYS A 84 14.59 2.64 6.85
N PRO A 85 13.90 1.78 7.63
CA PRO A 85 13.02 0.75 7.09
C PRO A 85 11.84 1.34 6.30
N LYS A 86 11.51 0.69 5.19
CA LYS A 86 10.37 1.02 4.31
C LYS A 86 9.54 -0.23 4.07
N LEU A 87 8.36 -0.29 4.67
CA LEU A 87 7.48 -1.46 4.63
C LEU A 87 6.34 -1.20 3.64
N PHE A 88 6.25 -2.05 2.62
CA PHE A 88 5.22 -1.96 1.59
C PHE A 88 4.26 -3.15 1.68
N PHE A 89 3.00 -2.90 1.96
CA PHE A 89 1.94 -3.90 1.99
C PHE A 89 1.02 -3.70 0.78
N VAL A 90 1.14 -4.56 -0.23
CA VAL A 90 0.34 -4.45 -1.45
C VAL A 90 -0.69 -5.58 -1.49
N GLN A 91 -1.94 -5.24 -1.18
CA GLN A 91 -3.10 -6.09 -1.40
C GLN A 91 -3.72 -5.73 -2.74
N ALA A 92 -3.35 -6.48 -3.78
CA ALA A 92 -3.95 -6.34 -5.09
C ALA A 92 -4.16 -7.70 -5.74
N SER A 93 -5.18 -7.82 -6.59
CA SER A 93 -5.32 -9.00 -7.44
C SER A 93 -4.06 -9.13 -8.29
N ARG A 94 -3.51 -10.34 -8.41
CA ARG A 94 -2.33 -10.61 -9.27
C ARG A 94 -2.65 -11.61 -10.35
N ARG A 95 -3.94 -11.74 -10.72
CA ARG A 95 -4.40 -12.73 -11.70
C ARG A 95 -3.91 -12.38 -13.11
N GLY A 96 -2.66 -12.75 -13.40
CA GLY A 96 -2.27 -13.30 -14.69
C GLY A 96 -2.77 -14.76 -14.78
N GLN A 97 -2.92 -15.28 -15.99
CA GLN A 97 -3.65 -16.50 -16.31
C GLN A 97 -3.30 -17.71 -15.39
N HIS A 98 -4.34 -18.36 -14.86
CA HIS A 98 -4.34 -19.68 -14.18
C HIS A 98 -3.41 -19.91 -12.97
N SER A 99 -4.01 -19.90 -11.78
CA SER A 99 -3.83 -20.99 -10.80
C SER A 99 -5.19 -21.49 -10.35
N VAL A 100 -5.91 -22.13 -11.28
CA VAL A 100 -6.96 -23.07 -10.90
C VAL A 100 -6.22 -24.27 -10.33
N CYS A 101 -6.33 -24.50 -9.02
CA CYS A 101 -5.92 -25.78 -8.46
C CYS A 101 -6.95 -26.82 -8.91
N PHE A 102 -6.68 -27.53 -10.01
CA PHE A 102 -7.41 -28.75 -10.33
C PHE A 102 -6.85 -29.87 -9.45
N SER A 103 -7.52 -30.16 -8.34
CA SER A 103 -7.44 -31.50 -7.76
C SER A 103 -8.00 -32.46 -8.80
N LYS A 104 -7.17 -33.33 -9.37
CA LYS A 104 -7.66 -34.45 -10.19
C LYS A 104 -8.52 -35.34 -9.31
N ARG A 105 -9.84 -35.19 -9.39
CA ARG A 105 -10.78 -36.28 -9.15
C ARG A 105 -11.71 -36.40 -10.34
N HIS A 106 -11.67 -37.59 -10.94
CA HIS A 106 -12.63 -38.11 -11.92
C HIS A 106 -14.07 -37.75 -11.53
N GLN A 107 -14.75 -36.92 -12.33
CA GLN A 107 -15.97 -37.29 -13.06
C GLN A 107 -16.53 -36.09 -13.82
N GLN A 108 -17.07 -36.42 -14.99
CA GLN A 108 -17.54 -35.54 -16.05
C GLN A 108 -18.85 -34.85 -15.63
N PHE A 109 -18.82 -33.54 -15.42
CA PHE A 109 -20.03 -32.71 -15.50
C PHE A 109 -19.71 -31.43 -16.28
N ARG A 110 -20.38 -31.32 -17.43
CA ARG A 110 -20.35 -30.16 -18.32
C ARG A 110 -21.15 -29.06 -17.64
N LEU A 111 -20.50 -28.17 -16.89
CA LEU A 111 -21.15 -26.94 -16.43
C LEU A 111 -21.10 -25.92 -17.57
N SER A 112 -22.29 -25.66 -18.10
CA SER A 112 -22.58 -24.59 -19.05
C SER A 112 -22.02 -23.25 -18.58
N ARG A 113 -21.53 -22.48 -19.56
CA ARG A 113 -21.10 -21.08 -19.45
C ARG A 113 -22.00 -20.32 -18.47
N PHE A 114 -21.42 -19.84 -17.38
CA PHE A 114 -21.98 -18.74 -16.61
C PHE A 114 -21.21 -17.48 -16.99
N ASP A 115 -21.75 -16.77 -17.99
CA ASP A 115 -21.47 -15.37 -18.22
C ASP A 115 -22.18 -14.56 -17.12
N HIS A 116 -21.45 -14.10 -16.10
CA HIS A 116 -21.76 -12.80 -15.48
C HIS A 116 -20.54 -12.19 -14.75
N PRO A 117 -20.18 -10.92 -15.04
CA PRO A 117 -19.19 -10.13 -14.32
C PRO A 117 -19.74 -9.70 -12.94
N TYR A 118 -18.94 -9.05 -12.09
CA TYR A 118 -19.24 -8.63 -10.69
C TYR A 118 -19.07 -9.79 -9.69
N VAL A 119 -18.20 -9.74 -8.67
CA VAL A 119 -18.04 -8.69 -7.66
C VAL A 119 -16.58 -8.67 -7.17
N CYS A 120 -15.81 -7.64 -7.52
CA CYS A 120 -14.60 -7.28 -6.75
C CYS A 120 -14.81 -5.87 -6.22
N ALA A 121 -15.76 -5.73 -5.29
CA ALA A 121 -15.87 -4.55 -4.45
C ALA A 121 -14.75 -4.57 -3.41
N LEU A 122 -13.51 -4.28 -3.83
CA LEU A 122 -12.49 -3.81 -2.91
C LEU A 122 -12.42 -2.31 -3.09
N SER A 123 -13.02 -1.57 -2.16
CA SER A 123 -12.87 -0.12 -2.05
C SER A 123 -11.37 0.20 -2.10
N GLN A 124 -10.93 0.93 -3.14
CA GLN A 124 -9.53 1.30 -3.26
C GLN A 124 -9.16 2.18 -2.08
N ALA A 125 -8.13 1.78 -1.33
CA ALA A 125 -7.65 2.54 -0.19
C ALA A 125 -6.12 2.46 -0.11
N LEU A 126 -5.53 3.64 0.01
CA LEU A 126 -4.11 3.88 0.18
C LEU A 126 -3.89 4.44 1.59
N TYR A 127 -3.06 3.76 2.38
CA TYR A 127 -2.61 4.23 3.69
C TYR A 127 -1.13 4.56 3.59
N ILE A 128 -0.80 5.80 3.89
CA ILE A 128 0.58 6.24 4.09
C ILE A 128 0.71 6.50 5.58
N CYS A 129 1.60 5.77 6.24
CA CYS A 129 1.87 5.93 7.66
C CYS A 129 3.34 6.31 7.83
N SER A 130 3.59 7.48 8.37
CA SER A 130 4.91 7.96 8.78
C SER A 130 4.89 8.29 10.27
N ARG A 131 6.05 8.16 10.92
CA ARG A 131 6.32 8.13 12.38
C ARG A 131 6.02 6.82 13.09
N ALA A 132 6.94 6.38 13.92
CA ALA A 132 6.66 5.48 15.04
C ALA A 132 7.71 5.80 16.09
N LEU A 133 7.30 6.05 17.34
CA LEU A 133 8.23 6.25 18.45
C LEU A 133 9.00 4.94 18.70
N VAL A 134 10.29 4.91 18.35
CA VAL A 134 11.16 3.76 18.64
C VAL A 134 11.75 3.88 20.05
N VAL A 135 11.63 2.78 20.79
CA VAL A 135 12.08 2.56 22.16
C VAL A 135 13.60 2.76 22.31
N LYS A 136 14.02 3.63 23.23
CA LYS A 136 15.38 3.58 23.82
C LYS A 136 15.31 2.95 25.22
N SER A 137 16.00 1.82 25.39
CA SER A 137 16.30 1.22 26.70
C SER A 137 15.08 0.87 27.58
N GLY A 138 13.98 0.39 26.97
CA GLY A 138 12.83 -0.14 27.71
C GLY A 138 11.97 0.91 28.44
N LYS A 139 12.11 2.20 28.11
CA LYS A 139 11.25 3.27 28.65
C LYS A 139 10.44 3.94 27.54
N TRP A 140 9.16 4.13 27.82
CA TRP A 140 8.21 4.82 26.96
C TRP A 140 8.40 6.34 27.12
N TYR A 141 8.64 7.04 26.02
CA TYR A 141 8.65 8.51 26.00
C TYR A 141 7.54 9.00 25.10
N TYR A 142 6.68 9.84 25.65
CA TYR A 142 5.56 10.45 24.97
C TYR A 142 5.93 11.91 24.67
N CYS A 143 6.17 12.24 23.41
CA CYS A 143 6.32 13.64 23.00
C CYS A 143 4.92 14.20 22.75
N ARG A 144 4.32 14.76 23.82
CA ARG A 144 3.07 15.53 23.71
C ARG A 144 3.41 16.84 23.02
N SER A 145 2.88 17.08 21.82
CA SER A 145 2.66 18.44 21.38
C SER A 145 1.47 18.99 22.17
N VAL A 146 1.72 19.82 23.17
CA VAL A 146 0.78 20.86 23.63
C VAL A 146 1.63 22.06 24.07
N PRO A 147 1.15 23.30 23.90
CA PRO A 147 -0.05 23.77 23.21
C PRO A 147 0.19 24.18 21.75
#